data_AF-A0A0D8I9X8-F1
#
_entry.id   AF-A0A0D8I9X8-F1
#
_cell.length_a   1.000
_cell.length_b   1.000
_cell.length_c   1.000
_cell.angle_alpha   90.00
_cell.angle_beta   90.00
_cell.angle_gamma   90.00
#
_symmetry.space_group_name_H-M   'P 1'
#
loop_
_entity.id
_entity.type
_entity.pdbx_description
1 polymer ?
#
loop_
_entity_poly.entity_id
_entity_poly.type
_entity_poly.pdbx_seq_one_letter_code
_entity_poly.pdbx_strand_id
1 'polypeptide(L)'
;MKKNNFVNYLDQFNILSPNHSKIYDEYTVDNEFSKYSFTIDTKVQEQLLSFYHNNPRSVILTGNAGDGKTRLCRVIHDDLRNEKLGDWPEKGIIDIDFQFGTLRIVKDLSELRDDVIFQQLKELQETLSDNSRKLYFLIAANEGKLTKFLSNYDELKKLREEVGLRFKDHRRNDEKFSVINLLDITSSVYVKAILDHWNCEENWEVCLECGKKESCIIYLNHIRTSRDETKNRILEQYRILDYLDIHVTMRELLIHLGFTLTGGLVCDNIHEAQYKELSEQSNKVYYENFYGYNVNSNAFAEMKAIKAFRIIDPGISSQSEIDDFIINGDISGDEKCEQYHKNLFNKELDMSYGYFSRKLKRYRDHNGVADSDFIDQWVSKLRRKFYFEVPDEIEMDRMLLLPFQHLTQYEDLFSNDKMKSLIRTKLINGLNRSFTNRLVKQTKNVLFATSQDLMIYDEFKGKQVEIKDQSFREDIDFKPSKFTLEVNQEVSLPMNLYIFEYLMRVNSGGTYNLLSEETHILIDTFKNELLKISEPEEYVLNVLRFDKDSGLYVEDQINL
;
A
#
# COMPACT_ATOMS: atom_id res chain seq x y z
N MET A 1 11.57 21.83 -32.15
CA MET A 1 10.96 21.99 -30.82
C MET A 1 11.77 21.17 -29.83
N LYS A 2 12.14 21.72 -28.66
CA LYS A 2 12.88 20.97 -27.65
C LYS A 2 11.94 19.98 -26.98
N LYS A 3 12.26 18.69 -27.05
CA LYS A 3 11.52 17.59 -26.41
C LYS A 3 12.32 17.11 -25.21
N ASN A 4 11.66 16.77 -24.11
CA ASN A 4 12.32 16.27 -22.93
C ASN A 4 12.43 14.74 -22.98
N ASN A 5 13.63 14.21 -23.12
CA ASN A 5 13.87 12.76 -23.17
C ASN A 5 13.53 12.06 -21.85
N PHE A 6 13.49 12.77 -20.72
CA PHE A 6 13.04 12.20 -19.46
C PHE A 6 11.55 11.80 -19.51
N VAL A 7 10.72 12.58 -20.21
CA VAL A 7 9.30 12.23 -20.41
C VAL A 7 9.17 10.95 -21.23
N ASN A 8 10.04 10.74 -22.23
CA ASN A 8 10.08 9.49 -23.00
C ASN A 8 10.59 8.30 -22.17
N TYR A 9 11.51 8.54 -21.23
CA TYR A 9 11.90 7.53 -20.24
C TYR A 9 10.71 7.13 -19.37
N LEU A 10 9.92 8.08 -18.87
CA LEU A 10 8.71 7.78 -18.09
C LEU A 10 7.64 7.05 -18.90
N ASP A 11 7.55 7.28 -20.21
CA ASP A 11 6.62 6.56 -21.10
C ASP A 11 6.94 5.07 -21.21
N GLN A 12 8.15 4.64 -20.87
CA GLN A 12 8.44 3.21 -20.75
C GLN A 12 7.55 2.55 -19.69
N PHE A 13 7.16 3.29 -18.64
CA PHE A 13 6.26 2.83 -17.57
C PHE A 13 4.77 3.01 -17.89
N ASN A 14 4.42 3.51 -19.07
CA ASN A 14 3.04 3.76 -19.47
C ASN A 14 2.41 2.49 -20.07
N ILE A 15 1.39 1.93 -19.40
CA ILE A 15 0.67 0.73 -19.89
C ILE A 15 0.00 0.97 -21.26
N LEU A 16 -0.35 2.22 -21.57
CA LEU A 16 -0.94 2.59 -22.85
C LEU A 16 0.08 2.65 -24.00
N SER A 17 1.38 2.60 -23.70
CA SER A 17 2.45 2.70 -24.69
C SER A 17 2.79 1.34 -25.28
N PRO A 18 3.08 1.23 -26.60
CA PRO A 18 3.66 0.02 -27.19
C PRO A 18 4.97 -0.40 -26.50
N ASN A 19 5.67 0.56 -25.87
CA ASN A 19 6.89 0.35 -25.12
C ASN A 19 6.68 -0.36 -23.77
N HIS A 20 5.44 -0.50 -23.28
CA HIS A 20 5.12 -1.18 -22.02
C HIS A 20 5.63 -2.63 -21.98
N SER A 21 5.65 -3.30 -23.13
CA SER A 21 6.18 -4.66 -23.28
C SER A 21 7.65 -4.77 -22.82
N LYS A 22 8.44 -3.68 -22.94
CA LYS A 22 9.84 -3.61 -22.52
C LYS A 22 10.04 -3.55 -21.01
N ILE A 23 9.01 -3.27 -20.19
CA ILE A 23 9.13 -3.31 -18.71
C ILE A 23 9.12 -4.75 -18.18
N TYR A 24 8.43 -5.66 -18.88
CA TYR A 24 8.30 -7.06 -18.45
C TYR A 24 9.66 -7.76 -18.44
N ASP A 25 10.51 -7.42 -19.42
CA ASP A 25 11.94 -7.64 -19.34
C ASP A 25 12.55 -6.47 -18.60
N GLU A 26 12.70 -6.59 -17.27
CA GLU A 26 13.19 -5.57 -16.32
C GLU A 26 14.51 -4.85 -16.71
N TYR A 27 15.10 -5.13 -17.88
CA TYR A 27 16.44 -4.75 -18.32
C TYR A 27 16.60 -4.33 -19.77
N THR A 28 15.55 -4.12 -20.57
CA THR A 28 15.73 -3.29 -21.79
C THR A 28 15.73 -1.80 -21.43
N VAL A 29 16.67 -1.40 -20.56
CA VAL A 29 17.10 0.00 -20.52
C VAL A 29 17.83 0.22 -21.84
N ASP A 30 17.11 0.72 -22.85
CA ASP A 30 17.75 1.27 -24.03
C ASP A 30 18.91 2.17 -23.56
N ASN A 31 20.12 1.94 -24.06
CA ASN A 31 21.33 2.66 -23.64
C ASN A 31 21.13 4.19 -23.64
N GLU A 32 20.20 4.69 -24.46
CA GLU A 32 19.75 6.09 -24.54
C GLU A 32 19.19 6.66 -23.23
N PHE A 33 18.58 5.85 -22.35
CA PHE A 33 17.97 6.31 -21.10
C PHE A 33 18.78 5.96 -19.84
N SER A 34 19.98 5.39 -20.01
CA SER A 34 20.89 5.03 -18.90
C SER A 34 21.16 6.20 -17.94
N LYS A 35 21.18 7.45 -18.43
CA LYS A 35 21.35 8.64 -17.58
C LYS A 35 20.17 8.94 -16.64
N TYR A 36 18.98 8.43 -16.94
CA TYR A 36 17.79 8.60 -16.11
C TYR A 36 17.52 7.38 -15.22
N SER A 37 18.28 6.29 -15.41
CA SER A 37 18.07 5.05 -14.68
C SER A 37 18.20 5.31 -13.19
N PHE A 38 17.16 4.95 -12.46
CA PHE A 38 17.10 5.08 -11.02
C PHE A 38 17.28 3.71 -10.38
N THR A 39 18.29 3.57 -9.55
CA THR A 39 18.46 2.42 -8.66
C THR A 39 18.15 2.87 -7.24
N ILE A 40 17.18 2.20 -6.61
CA ILE A 40 16.91 2.35 -5.19
C ILE A 40 17.79 1.34 -4.47
N ASP A 41 18.70 1.86 -3.65
CA ASP A 41 19.42 1.05 -2.69
C ASP A 41 18.45 0.60 -1.61
N THR A 42 18.27 -0.71 -1.52
CA THR A 42 17.40 -1.35 -0.54
C THR A 42 18.25 -2.04 0.51
N LYS A 43 17.77 -2.12 1.74
CA LYS A 43 18.45 -2.86 2.81
C LYS A 43 18.66 -4.33 2.45
N VAL A 44 17.71 -4.91 1.72
CA VAL A 44 17.85 -6.29 1.19
C VAL A 44 19.05 -6.40 0.26
N GLN A 45 19.24 -5.42 -0.64
CA GLN A 45 20.38 -5.40 -1.56
C GLN A 45 21.70 -5.32 -0.77
N GLU A 46 21.80 -4.38 0.17
CA GLU A 46 22.97 -4.22 1.04
C GLU A 46 23.28 -5.49 1.84
N GLN A 47 22.24 -6.13 2.38
CA GLN A 47 22.36 -7.35 3.15
C GLN A 47 22.84 -8.52 2.28
N LEU A 48 22.30 -8.68 1.07
CA LEU A 48 22.73 -9.72 0.12
C LEU A 48 24.19 -9.52 -0.29
N LEU A 49 24.60 -8.30 -0.61
CA LEU A 49 26.00 -7.97 -0.91
C LEU A 49 26.90 -8.33 0.29
N SER A 50 26.49 -7.94 1.50
CA SER A 50 27.21 -8.27 2.73
C SER A 50 27.34 -9.78 2.96
N PHE A 51 26.30 -10.58 2.66
CA PHE A 51 26.36 -12.03 2.74
C PHE A 51 27.45 -12.58 1.81
N TYR A 52 27.45 -12.21 0.54
CA TYR A 52 28.38 -12.81 -0.42
C TYR A 52 29.82 -12.24 -0.34
N HIS A 53 30.02 -11.09 0.29
CA HIS A 53 31.35 -10.56 0.60
C HIS A 53 31.96 -11.06 1.91
N ASN A 54 31.15 -11.31 2.95
CA ASN A 54 31.67 -11.54 4.30
C ASN A 54 31.27 -12.88 4.90
N ASN A 55 30.00 -13.28 4.77
CA ASN A 55 29.44 -14.47 5.42
C ASN A 55 28.44 -15.18 4.48
N PRO A 56 28.96 -15.95 3.51
CA PRO A 56 28.17 -16.50 2.42
C PRO A 56 27.19 -17.54 2.95
N ARG A 57 25.95 -17.46 2.46
CA ARG A 57 24.86 -18.36 2.83
C ARG A 57 23.94 -18.60 1.65
N SER A 58 23.18 -19.68 1.69
CA SER A 58 22.15 -19.93 0.69
C SER A 58 20.92 -19.06 0.99
N VAL A 59 20.36 -18.43 -0.03
CA VAL A 59 19.24 -17.51 0.07
C VAL A 59 18.13 -17.88 -0.91
N ILE A 60 16.89 -17.90 -0.42
CA ILE A 60 15.71 -17.87 -1.28
C ILE A 60 15.05 -16.49 -1.16
N LEU A 61 14.93 -15.80 -2.29
CA LEU A 61 14.14 -14.57 -2.43
C LEU A 61 12.73 -14.93 -2.87
N THR A 62 11.73 -14.58 -2.07
CA THR A 62 10.31 -14.75 -2.43
C THR A 62 9.61 -13.42 -2.63
N GLY A 63 8.53 -13.44 -3.40
CA GLY A 63 7.70 -12.27 -3.67
C GLY A 63 6.88 -12.41 -4.94
N ASN A 64 6.08 -11.38 -5.24
CA ASN A 64 5.28 -11.29 -6.45
C ASN A 64 6.11 -10.88 -7.67
N ALA A 65 5.54 -11.07 -8.86
CA ALA A 65 6.16 -10.59 -10.10
C ALA A 65 6.22 -9.06 -10.07
N GLY A 66 7.41 -8.48 -10.25
CA GLY A 66 7.62 -7.03 -10.20
C GLY A 66 8.19 -6.49 -8.88
N ASP A 67 8.45 -7.34 -7.87
CA ASP A 67 9.14 -6.92 -6.63
C ASP A 67 10.67 -6.77 -6.78
N GLY A 68 11.23 -7.10 -7.94
CA GLY A 68 12.67 -6.96 -8.21
C GLY A 68 13.52 -8.13 -7.72
N LYS A 69 12.97 -9.34 -7.57
CA LYS A 69 13.75 -10.56 -7.27
C LYS A 69 14.86 -10.79 -8.30
N THR A 70 14.50 -10.75 -9.59
CA THR A 70 15.44 -10.94 -10.72
C THR A 70 16.49 -9.84 -10.76
N ARG A 71 16.09 -8.59 -10.44
CA ARG A 71 17.02 -7.47 -10.23
C ARG A 71 18.07 -7.79 -9.16
N LEU A 72 17.65 -8.21 -7.98
CA LEU A 72 18.57 -8.50 -6.88
C LEU A 72 19.56 -9.61 -7.29
N CYS A 73 19.09 -10.68 -7.94
CA CYS A 73 19.96 -11.72 -8.49
C CYS A 73 21.02 -11.17 -9.45
N ARG A 74 20.64 -10.22 -10.32
CA ARG A 74 21.54 -9.59 -11.28
C ARG A 74 22.55 -8.65 -10.62
N VAL A 75 22.12 -7.86 -9.62
CA VAL A 75 23.03 -6.99 -8.85
C VAL A 75 24.12 -7.82 -8.18
N ILE A 76 23.76 -8.94 -7.55
CA ILE A 76 24.74 -9.85 -6.92
C ILE A 76 25.65 -10.49 -7.97
N HIS A 77 25.13 -10.89 -9.12
CA HIS A 77 25.95 -11.38 -10.22
C HIS A 77 26.99 -10.33 -10.66
N ASP A 78 26.52 -9.12 -10.97
CA ASP A 78 27.32 -8.06 -11.57
C ASP A 78 28.43 -7.59 -10.61
N ASP A 79 28.11 -7.54 -9.32
CA ASP A 79 29.05 -7.23 -8.25
C ASP A 79 30.15 -8.32 -8.12
N LEU A 80 29.77 -9.59 -7.98
CA LEU A 80 30.74 -10.68 -7.81
C LEU A 80 31.62 -10.92 -9.04
N ARG A 81 31.10 -10.68 -10.25
CA ARG A 81 31.86 -10.81 -11.51
C ARG A 81 32.63 -9.55 -11.90
N ASN A 82 32.33 -8.40 -11.28
CA ASN A 82 32.77 -7.08 -11.76
C ASN A 82 32.44 -6.84 -13.25
N GLU A 83 31.35 -7.43 -13.74
CA GLU A 83 30.91 -7.36 -15.13
C GLU A 83 29.39 -7.42 -15.20
N LYS A 84 28.79 -6.55 -16.03
CA LYS A 84 27.34 -6.58 -16.24
C LYS A 84 26.95 -7.85 -16.98
N LEU A 85 26.01 -8.61 -16.42
CA LEU A 85 25.33 -9.67 -17.14
C LEU A 85 24.74 -9.07 -18.43
N GLY A 86 24.86 -9.76 -19.56
CA GLY A 86 24.13 -9.40 -20.78
C GLY A 86 22.70 -9.92 -20.68
N ASP A 87 22.51 -11.15 -21.11
CA ASP A 87 21.25 -11.88 -20.99
C ASP A 87 21.40 -13.05 -20.02
N TRP A 88 20.26 -13.45 -19.41
CA TRP A 88 20.21 -14.70 -18.66
C TRP A 88 20.41 -15.88 -19.61
N PRO A 89 21.13 -16.94 -19.21
CA PRO A 89 21.21 -18.16 -20.01
C PRO A 89 19.81 -18.77 -20.20
N GLU A 90 19.57 -19.49 -21.31
CA GLU A 90 18.27 -20.11 -21.62
C GLU A 90 17.74 -21.01 -20.48
N LYS A 91 18.66 -21.60 -19.70
CA LYS A 91 18.31 -22.46 -18.55
C LYS A 91 17.89 -21.68 -17.31
N GLY A 92 18.01 -20.35 -17.29
CA GLY A 92 17.69 -19.49 -16.14
C GLY A 92 18.58 -19.71 -14.90
N ILE A 93 19.70 -20.42 -15.05
CA ILE A 93 20.62 -20.78 -13.96
C ILE A 93 22.05 -20.41 -14.38
N ILE A 94 22.78 -19.75 -13.48
CA ILE A 94 24.18 -19.38 -13.68
C ILE A 94 25.00 -19.71 -12.44
N ASP A 95 26.20 -20.26 -12.66
CA ASP A 95 27.16 -20.58 -11.61
C ASP A 95 28.29 -19.54 -11.63
N ILE A 96 28.60 -19.00 -10.46
CA ILE A 96 29.63 -17.97 -10.25
C ILE A 96 30.63 -18.48 -9.23
N ASP A 97 31.87 -18.68 -9.66
CA ASP A 97 32.95 -18.91 -8.72
C ASP A 97 33.34 -17.60 -8.05
N PHE A 98 33.43 -17.62 -6.73
CA PHE A 98 33.80 -16.48 -5.88
C PHE A 98 34.67 -16.95 -4.71
N GLN A 99 35.12 -16.02 -3.87
CA GLN A 99 36.15 -16.29 -2.85
C GLN A 99 35.81 -17.44 -1.87
N PHE A 100 34.53 -17.72 -1.65
CA PHE A 100 34.09 -18.73 -0.69
C PHE A 100 33.65 -20.06 -1.31
N GLY A 101 33.54 -20.15 -2.64
CA GLY A 101 33.01 -21.32 -3.32
C GLY A 101 32.35 -21.00 -4.66
N THR A 102 31.30 -21.72 -4.98
CA THR A 102 30.46 -21.47 -6.16
C THR A 102 29.08 -21.00 -5.70
N LEU A 103 28.62 -19.87 -6.23
CA LEU A 103 27.26 -19.37 -6.06
C LEU A 103 26.44 -19.76 -7.29
N ARG A 104 25.40 -20.56 -7.08
CA ARG A 104 24.38 -20.86 -8.08
C ARG A 104 23.22 -19.88 -7.95
N ILE A 105 23.02 -19.06 -8.98
CA ILE A 105 21.90 -18.13 -9.06
C ILE A 105 20.82 -18.72 -9.97
N VAL A 106 19.60 -18.78 -9.44
CA VAL A 106 18.40 -19.26 -10.15
C VAL A 106 17.45 -18.08 -10.34
N LYS A 107 17.25 -17.66 -11.59
CA LYS A 107 16.55 -16.42 -11.97
C LYS A 107 15.08 -16.37 -11.52
N ASP A 108 14.30 -17.39 -11.85
CA ASP A 108 12.93 -17.54 -11.38
C ASP A 108 12.53 -19.02 -11.47
N LEU A 109 12.19 -19.65 -10.34
CA LEU A 109 11.63 -21.00 -10.35
C LEU A 109 10.36 -21.10 -11.21
N SER A 110 9.64 -20.01 -11.42
CA SER A 110 8.40 -19.94 -12.18
C SER A 110 8.59 -20.30 -13.65
N GLU A 111 9.75 -19.97 -14.23
CA GLU A 111 10.08 -20.19 -15.65
C GLU A 111 10.73 -21.55 -15.92
N LEU A 112 11.10 -22.30 -14.87
CA LEU A 112 11.78 -23.58 -14.99
C LEU A 112 10.80 -24.76 -15.07
N ARG A 113 11.26 -25.84 -15.73
CA ARG A 113 10.58 -27.14 -15.74
C ARG A 113 10.69 -27.83 -14.38
N ASP A 114 9.67 -28.60 -14.03
CA ASP A 114 9.56 -29.24 -12.71
C ASP A 114 10.75 -30.16 -12.39
N ASP A 115 11.30 -30.89 -13.37
CA ASP A 115 12.48 -31.73 -13.19
C ASP A 115 13.73 -30.92 -12.77
N VAL A 116 13.90 -29.74 -13.35
CA VAL A 116 14.99 -28.82 -13.04
C VAL A 116 14.78 -28.19 -11.66
N ILE A 117 13.56 -27.76 -11.32
CA ILE A 117 13.24 -27.21 -9.99
C ILE A 117 13.54 -28.24 -8.92
N PHE A 118 13.08 -29.48 -9.10
CA PHE A 118 13.34 -30.57 -8.16
C PHE A 118 14.83 -30.79 -7.96
N GLN A 119 15.61 -30.81 -9.04
CA GLN A 119 17.06 -30.97 -8.96
C GLN A 119 17.71 -29.84 -8.13
N GLN A 120 17.37 -28.57 -8.40
CA GLN A 120 17.98 -27.44 -7.68
C GLN A 120 17.60 -27.41 -6.20
N LEU A 121 16.33 -27.66 -5.87
CA LEU A 121 15.87 -27.67 -4.47
C LEU A 121 16.44 -28.87 -3.71
N LYS A 122 16.61 -30.02 -4.38
CA LYS A 122 17.27 -31.19 -3.78
C LYS A 122 18.74 -30.92 -3.49
N GLU A 123 19.45 -30.32 -4.43
CA GLU A 123 20.87 -29.96 -4.25
C GLU A 123 21.05 -28.91 -3.16
N LEU A 124 20.13 -27.93 -3.06
CA LEU A 124 20.07 -27.01 -1.92
C LEU A 124 19.89 -27.78 -0.60
N GLN A 125 18.92 -28.67 -0.50
CA GLN A 125 18.68 -29.46 0.72
C GLN A 125 19.90 -30.30 1.14
N GLU A 126 20.59 -30.92 0.17
CA GLU A 126 21.82 -31.68 0.42
C GLU A 126 22.95 -30.76 0.90
N THR A 127 23.10 -29.60 0.29
CA THR A 127 24.09 -28.58 0.66
C THR A 127 23.86 -28.05 2.08
N LEU A 128 22.61 -27.85 2.49
CA LEU A 128 22.28 -27.47 3.86
C LEU A 128 22.61 -28.57 4.89
N SER A 129 22.65 -29.83 4.45
CA SER A 129 22.97 -30.99 5.30
C SER A 129 24.47 -31.27 5.38
N ASP A 130 25.26 -30.82 4.40
CA ASP A 130 26.69 -31.12 4.26
C ASP A 130 27.54 -29.83 4.20
N ASN A 131 28.10 -29.45 5.34
CA ASN A 131 28.92 -28.23 5.47
C ASN A 131 30.26 -28.30 4.71
N SER A 132 30.64 -29.45 4.15
CA SER A 132 31.87 -29.56 3.36
C SER A 132 31.70 -29.01 1.94
N ARG A 133 30.45 -28.91 1.45
CA ARG A 133 30.13 -28.37 0.13
C ARG A 133 30.25 -26.85 0.16
N LYS A 134 31.18 -26.31 -0.64
CA LYS A 134 31.32 -24.87 -0.90
C LYS A 134 30.40 -24.41 -2.04
N LEU A 135 29.15 -24.88 -2.01
CA LEU A 135 28.10 -24.49 -2.95
C LEU A 135 27.10 -23.63 -2.21
N TYR A 136 26.70 -22.51 -2.82
CA TYR A 136 25.72 -21.58 -2.26
C TYR A 136 24.64 -21.34 -3.28
N PHE A 137 23.43 -21.03 -2.82
CA PHE A 137 22.30 -20.76 -3.71
C PHE A 137 21.79 -19.34 -3.52
N LEU A 138 21.37 -18.71 -4.62
CA LEU A 138 20.51 -17.53 -4.64
C LEU A 138 19.33 -17.83 -5.56
N ILE A 139 18.17 -18.16 -4.98
CA ILE A 139 17.01 -18.61 -5.74
C ILE A 139 15.91 -17.56 -5.65
N ALA A 140 15.49 -17.02 -6.78
CA ALA A 140 14.28 -16.21 -6.85
C ALA A 140 13.06 -17.11 -7.16
N ALA A 141 11.99 -16.92 -6.40
CA ALA A 141 10.78 -17.73 -6.52
C ALA A 141 9.51 -16.94 -6.20
N ASN A 142 8.38 -17.37 -6.76
CA ASN A 142 7.07 -17.02 -6.21
C ASN A 142 6.79 -17.87 -4.96
N GLU A 143 6.33 -17.26 -3.87
CA GLU A 143 6.07 -17.94 -2.60
C GLU A 143 5.09 -19.11 -2.76
N GLY A 144 3.95 -18.89 -3.43
CA GLY A 144 2.95 -19.91 -3.66
C GLY A 144 3.45 -21.07 -4.52
N LYS A 145 4.24 -20.78 -5.57
CA LYS A 145 4.86 -21.83 -6.40
C LYS A 145 5.86 -22.65 -5.59
N LEU A 146 6.72 -22.00 -4.81
CA LEU A 146 7.72 -22.67 -3.97
C LEU A 146 7.06 -23.59 -2.94
N THR A 147 6.10 -23.07 -2.17
CA THR A 147 5.42 -23.83 -1.11
C THR A 147 4.63 -25.00 -1.67
N LYS A 148 3.93 -24.80 -2.80
CA LYS A 148 3.22 -25.87 -3.51
C LYS A 148 4.17 -26.95 -4.00
N PHE A 149 5.29 -26.55 -4.62
CA PHE A 149 6.28 -27.49 -5.13
C PHE A 149 6.90 -28.33 -4.00
N LEU A 150 7.35 -27.69 -2.92
CA LEU A 150 7.90 -28.38 -1.75
C LEU A 150 6.90 -29.35 -1.10
N SER A 151 5.60 -29.05 -1.18
CA SER A 151 4.55 -29.92 -0.65
C SER A 151 4.29 -31.17 -1.49
N ASN A 152 4.63 -31.16 -2.77
CA ASN A 152 4.39 -32.28 -3.69
C ASN A 152 5.46 -33.37 -3.66
N TYR A 153 6.62 -33.12 -3.06
CA TYR A 153 7.76 -34.06 -3.05
C TYR A 153 8.23 -34.35 -1.63
N ASP A 154 8.02 -35.59 -1.17
CA ASP A 154 8.43 -36.02 0.18
C ASP A 154 9.94 -36.01 0.35
N GLU A 155 10.72 -36.18 -0.72
CA GLU A 155 12.18 -36.08 -0.70
C GLU A 155 12.68 -34.70 -0.31
N LEU A 156 11.85 -33.66 -0.45
CA LEU A 156 12.16 -32.27 -0.07
C LEU A 156 11.60 -31.88 1.30
N LYS A 157 11.15 -32.86 2.10
CA LYS A 157 10.51 -32.61 3.40
C LYS A 157 11.36 -31.76 4.34
N LYS A 158 12.68 -31.97 4.41
CA LYS A 158 13.56 -31.19 5.29
C LYS A 158 13.61 -29.74 4.85
N LEU A 159 13.78 -29.49 3.55
CA LEU A 159 13.78 -28.13 3.00
C LEU A 159 12.41 -27.46 3.21
N ARG A 160 11.31 -28.20 3.03
CA ARG A 160 9.95 -27.71 3.32
C ARG A 160 9.80 -27.23 4.77
N GLU A 161 10.32 -27.99 5.72
CA GLU A 161 10.30 -27.61 7.14
C GLU A 161 11.17 -26.37 7.40
N GLU A 162 12.39 -26.31 6.86
CA GLU A 162 13.30 -25.16 7.01
C GLU A 162 12.75 -23.86 6.39
N VAL A 163 12.11 -23.96 5.22
CA VAL A 163 11.44 -22.84 4.55
C VAL A 163 10.21 -22.41 5.35
N GLY A 164 9.37 -23.35 5.80
CA GLY A 164 8.18 -23.07 6.59
C GLY A 164 8.47 -22.40 7.94
N LEU A 165 9.59 -22.75 8.59
CA LEU A 165 10.05 -22.09 9.81
C LEU A 165 10.42 -20.63 9.57
N ARG A 166 11.10 -20.33 8.47
CA ARG A 166 11.57 -18.96 8.13
C ARG A 166 10.46 -18.06 7.60
N PHE A 167 9.43 -18.62 6.94
CA PHE A 167 8.22 -17.86 6.62
C PHE A 167 7.42 -17.48 7.85
N LYS A 168 7.37 -18.35 8.87
CA LYS A 168 6.68 -18.05 10.14
C LYS A 168 7.42 -17.03 10.98
N ASP A 169 8.75 -17.11 11.01
CA ASP A 169 9.59 -16.21 11.82
C ASP A 169 10.94 -15.97 11.12
N HIS A 170 11.12 -14.76 10.60
CA HIS A 170 12.35 -14.35 9.89
C HIS A 170 13.61 -14.46 10.78
N ARG A 171 13.47 -14.43 12.12
CA ARG A 171 14.60 -14.61 13.06
C ARG A 171 15.16 -16.03 13.05
N ARG A 172 14.48 -16.97 12.39
CA ARG A 172 14.98 -18.32 12.11
C ARG A 172 15.98 -18.35 10.94
N ASN A 173 16.20 -17.23 10.25
CA ASN A 173 17.32 -17.10 9.32
C ASN A 173 18.64 -17.25 10.09
N ASP A 174 19.58 -18.01 9.53
CA ASP A 174 20.87 -18.30 10.15
C ASP A 174 22.02 -18.11 9.16
N GLU A 175 23.23 -18.46 9.58
CA GLU A 175 24.46 -18.31 8.80
C GLU A 175 24.53 -19.25 7.58
N LYS A 176 23.64 -20.23 7.45
CA LYS A 176 23.65 -21.18 6.32
C LYS A 176 22.52 -20.94 5.35
N PHE A 177 21.35 -20.59 5.87
CA PHE A 177 20.14 -20.49 5.09
C PHE A 177 19.27 -19.32 5.52
N SER A 178 18.86 -18.52 4.53
CA SER A 178 17.94 -17.42 4.73
C SER A 178 16.82 -17.45 3.69
N VAL A 179 15.60 -17.16 4.13
CA VAL A 179 14.46 -16.88 3.24
C VAL A 179 14.09 -15.43 3.46
N ILE A 180 14.08 -14.64 2.38
CA ILE A 180 13.75 -13.21 2.41
C ILE A 180 12.50 -13.02 1.55
N ASN A 181 11.39 -12.65 2.19
CA ASN A 181 10.16 -12.32 1.50
C ASN A 181 10.08 -10.83 1.20
N LEU A 182 10.08 -10.47 -0.08
CA LEU A 182 9.96 -9.08 -0.53
C LEU A 182 8.55 -8.52 -0.30
N LEU A 183 7.55 -9.37 -0.04
CA LEU A 183 6.19 -8.93 0.35
C LEU A 183 6.15 -8.31 1.75
N ASP A 184 7.17 -8.55 2.57
CA ASP A 184 7.27 -7.92 3.90
C ASP A 184 7.79 -6.48 3.82
N ILE A 185 8.29 -6.06 2.65
CA ILE A 185 8.82 -4.73 2.44
C ILE A 185 7.68 -3.73 2.33
N THR A 186 7.82 -2.62 3.06
CA THR A 186 6.84 -1.55 3.04
C THR A 186 7.01 -0.71 1.78
N SER A 187 6.02 -0.74 0.88
CA SER A 187 6.09 -0.10 -0.44
C SER A 187 6.21 1.42 -0.33
N SER A 188 5.58 2.03 0.68
CA SER A 188 5.61 3.48 0.90
C SER A 188 7.02 4.04 1.14
N VAL A 189 7.97 3.24 1.62
CA VAL A 189 9.35 3.69 1.90
C VAL A 189 10.04 4.24 0.65
N TYR A 190 9.69 3.72 -0.53
CA TYR A 190 10.34 4.07 -1.79
C TYR A 190 9.70 5.25 -2.52
N VAL A 191 8.45 5.61 -2.18
CA VAL A 191 7.67 6.63 -2.89
C VAL A 191 8.40 7.97 -2.93
N LYS A 192 8.90 8.43 -1.77
CA LYS A 192 9.58 9.72 -1.66
C LYS A 192 10.88 9.74 -2.48
N ALA A 193 11.69 8.68 -2.37
CA ALA A 193 12.94 8.58 -3.12
C ALA A 193 12.71 8.60 -4.64
N ILE A 194 11.68 7.91 -5.14
CA ILE A 194 11.31 7.95 -6.56
C ILE A 194 10.86 9.36 -6.97
N LEU A 195 9.98 9.98 -6.19
CA LEU A 195 9.48 11.33 -6.49
C LEU A 195 10.60 12.36 -6.48
N ASP A 196 11.50 12.31 -5.50
CA ASP A 196 12.64 13.23 -5.40
C ASP A 196 13.59 13.06 -6.61
N HIS A 197 13.88 11.81 -7.01
CA HIS A 197 14.70 11.54 -8.20
C HIS A 197 14.01 11.98 -9.49
N TRP A 198 12.72 11.65 -9.67
CA TRP A 198 12.00 11.99 -10.90
C TRP A 198 11.67 13.46 -11.03
N ASN A 199 11.49 14.19 -9.92
CA ASN A 199 11.27 15.63 -9.90
C ASN A 199 12.56 16.45 -9.70
N CYS A 200 13.73 15.82 -9.78
CA CYS A 200 15.02 16.50 -9.75
C CYS A 200 15.12 17.53 -10.91
N GLU A 201 15.58 18.76 -10.65
CA GLU A 201 15.49 19.90 -11.59
C GLU A 201 16.18 19.60 -12.93
N GLU A 202 17.29 18.86 -12.89
CA GLU A 202 18.12 18.42 -14.02
C GLU A 202 17.31 17.62 -15.05
N ASN A 203 16.30 16.85 -14.59
CA ASN A 203 15.42 16.08 -15.47
C ASN A 203 14.44 16.96 -16.25
N TRP A 204 14.24 18.22 -15.82
CA TRP A 204 13.20 19.12 -16.34
C TRP A 204 13.73 20.43 -16.92
N GLU A 205 15.05 20.69 -16.86
CA GLU A 205 15.70 21.89 -17.42
C GLU A 205 15.26 22.20 -18.86
N VAL A 206 15.14 21.17 -19.71
CA VAL A 206 14.72 21.31 -21.12
C VAL A 206 13.32 21.92 -21.24
N CYS A 207 12.44 21.68 -20.27
CA CYS A 207 11.09 22.22 -20.24
C CYS A 207 11.04 23.72 -19.89
N LEU A 208 12.07 24.26 -19.23
CA LEU A 208 12.14 25.69 -18.88
C LEU A 208 12.19 26.58 -20.12
N GLU A 209 12.84 26.11 -21.17
CA GLU A 209 12.97 26.82 -22.46
C GLU A 209 11.92 26.38 -23.50
N CYS A 210 10.98 25.53 -23.11
CA CYS A 210 9.95 25.04 -24.01
C CYS A 210 8.84 26.08 -24.23
N GLY A 211 8.57 26.44 -25.49
CA GLY A 211 7.51 27.40 -25.84
C GLY A 211 6.07 26.98 -25.49
N LYS A 212 5.87 25.73 -25.03
CA LYS A 212 4.58 25.20 -24.55
C LYS A 212 4.49 25.08 -23.03
N LYS A 213 5.51 25.53 -22.28
CA LYS A 213 5.61 25.38 -20.81
C LYS A 213 4.33 25.78 -20.06
N GLU A 214 3.79 26.97 -20.35
CA GLU A 214 2.60 27.53 -19.68
C GLU A 214 1.30 26.77 -19.94
N SER A 215 1.29 25.90 -20.96
CA SER A 215 0.15 25.05 -21.33
C SER A 215 0.51 23.56 -21.32
N CYS A 216 1.59 23.17 -20.64
CA CYS A 216 2.07 21.79 -20.58
C CYS A 216 1.62 21.11 -19.28
N ILE A 217 0.60 20.27 -19.35
CA ILE A 217 0.05 19.58 -18.17
C ILE A 217 1.10 18.71 -17.45
N ILE A 218 2.00 18.08 -18.22
CA ILE A 218 3.09 17.25 -17.69
C ILE A 218 4.02 18.11 -16.81
N TYR A 219 4.38 19.31 -17.27
CA TYR A 219 5.24 20.22 -16.52
C TYR A 219 4.53 20.79 -15.29
N LEU A 220 3.23 21.09 -15.38
CA LEU A 220 2.43 21.49 -14.21
C LEU A 220 2.42 20.40 -13.13
N ASN A 221 2.21 19.14 -13.53
CA ASN A 221 2.22 18.00 -12.62
C ASN A 221 3.58 17.84 -11.94
N HIS A 222 4.68 17.95 -12.69
CA HIS A 222 6.02 17.99 -12.13
C HIS A 222 6.16 19.10 -11.06
N ILE A 223 5.82 20.36 -11.38
CA ILE A 223 5.94 21.47 -10.44
C ILE A 223 5.10 21.26 -9.16
N ARG A 224 3.89 20.70 -9.28
CA ARG A 224 3.03 20.44 -8.13
C ARG A 224 3.56 19.28 -7.28
N THR A 225 3.96 18.18 -7.91
CA THR A 225 4.50 16.99 -7.23
C THR A 225 5.94 17.17 -6.74
N SER A 226 6.61 18.27 -7.09
CA SER A 226 7.92 18.64 -6.52
C SER A 226 7.80 19.26 -5.12
N ARG A 227 6.62 19.75 -4.74
CA ARG A 227 6.37 20.37 -3.42
C ARG A 227 6.40 19.33 -2.31
N ASP A 228 7.04 19.65 -1.19
CA ASP A 228 7.19 18.70 -0.08
C ASP A 228 5.84 18.30 0.52
N GLU A 229 4.88 19.22 0.64
CA GLU A 229 3.54 18.93 1.15
C GLU A 229 2.82 17.91 0.26
N THR A 230 2.86 18.12 -1.06
CA THR A 230 2.24 17.21 -2.03
C THR A 230 2.94 15.85 -2.04
N LYS A 231 4.28 15.80 -1.98
CA LYS A 231 5.03 14.53 -1.87
C LYS A 231 4.66 13.76 -0.61
N ASN A 232 4.58 14.45 0.53
CA ASN A 232 4.21 13.83 1.81
C ASN A 232 2.78 13.28 1.78
N ARG A 233 1.84 13.94 1.10
CA ARG A 233 0.45 13.47 0.95
C ARG A 233 0.31 12.34 -0.06
N ILE A 234 1.12 12.31 -1.11
CA ILE A 234 1.26 11.13 -1.98
C ILE A 234 1.79 9.94 -1.15
N LEU A 235 2.83 10.15 -0.36
CA LEU A 235 3.37 9.15 0.56
C LEU A 235 2.31 8.65 1.57
N GLU A 236 1.51 9.56 2.14
CA GLU A 236 0.40 9.26 3.05
C GLU A 236 -0.62 8.31 2.41
N GLN A 237 -0.96 8.49 1.13
CA GLN A 237 -1.86 7.59 0.40
C GLN A 237 -1.29 6.17 0.24
N TYR A 238 -0.01 6.04 -0.14
CA TYR A 238 0.66 4.74 -0.17
C TYR A 238 0.73 4.11 1.22
N ARG A 239 0.92 4.94 2.25
CA ARG A 239 0.98 4.47 3.63
C ARG A 239 -0.36 3.90 4.11
N ILE A 240 -1.47 4.48 3.67
CA ILE A 240 -2.81 3.92 3.91
C ILE A 240 -2.94 2.53 3.27
N LEU A 241 -2.41 2.30 2.07
CA LEU A 241 -2.43 0.96 1.46
C LEU A 241 -1.64 -0.06 2.28
N ASP A 242 -0.49 0.32 2.86
CA ASP A 242 0.24 -0.55 3.78
C ASP A 242 -0.60 -0.92 5.02
N TYR A 243 -1.38 0.03 5.56
CA TYR A 243 -2.29 -0.20 6.68
C TYR A 243 -3.48 -1.10 6.30
N LEU A 244 -3.86 -1.12 5.02
CA LEU A 244 -4.92 -1.98 4.48
C LEU A 244 -4.41 -3.37 4.08
N ASP A 245 -3.13 -3.67 4.29
CA ASP A 245 -2.49 -4.91 3.84
C ASP A 245 -2.47 -5.09 2.32
N ILE A 246 -2.38 -3.98 1.58
CA ILE A 246 -2.30 -4.00 0.12
C ILE A 246 -0.85 -3.76 -0.27
N HIS A 247 -0.16 -4.82 -0.66
CA HIS A 247 1.20 -4.75 -1.20
C HIS A 247 1.21 -4.19 -2.62
N VAL A 248 2.00 -3.16 -2.86
CA VAL A 248 2.21 -2.57 -4.19
C VAL A 248 3.63 -2.90 -4.65
N THR A 249 3.75 -3.73 -5.69
CA THR A 249 5.07 -4.13 -6.19
C THR A 249 5.84 -2.91 -6.72
N MET A 250 7.17 -3.00 -6.75
CA MET A 250 8.02 -1.92 -7.30
C MET A 250 7.63 -1.55 -8.74
N ARG A 251 7.27 -2.54 -9.57
CA ARG A 251 6.77 -2.30 -10.92
C ARG A 251 5.47 -1.48 -10.91
N GLU A 252 4.50 -1.86 -10.09
CA GLU A 252 3.22 -1.14 -9.99
C GLU A 252 3.41 0.28 -9.47
N LEU A 253 4.32 0.47 -8.51
CA LEU A 253 4.70 1.78 -7.98
C LEU A 253 5.26 2.71 -9.08
N LEU A 254 6.22 2.22 -9.87
CA LEU A 254 6.82 3.00 -10.97
C LEU A 254 5.80 3.32 -12.07
N ILE A 255 4.97 2.35 -12.47
CA ILE A 255 3.88 2.57 -13.43
C ILE A 255 2.91 3.63 -12.92
N HIS A 256 2.48 3.52 -11.67
CA HIS A 256 1.52 4.43 -11.06
C HIS A 256 2.06 5.86 -10.96
N LEU A 257 3.28 6.04 -10.45
CA LEU A 257 3.89 7.36 -10.32
C LEU A 257 4.20 7.96 -11.70
N GLY A 258 4.61 7.15 -12.67
CA GLY A 258 4.91 7.59 -14.03
C GLY A 258 3.65 8.13 -14.70
N PHE A 259 2.53 7.40 -14.55
CA PHE A 259 1.21 7.85 -14.97
C PHE A 259 0.72 9.08 -14.20
N THR A 260 0.97 9.16 -12.89
CA THR A 260 0.60 10.32 -12.06
C THR A 260 1.23 11.60 -12.61
N LEU A 261 2.52 11.56 -12.97
CA LEU A 261 3.25 12.69 -13.53
C LEU A 261 2.80 13.04 -14.96
N THR A 262 2.68 12.05 -15.85
CA THR A 262 2.50 12.30 -17.29
C THR A 262 1.06 12.24 -17.78
N GLY A 263 0.17 11.56 -17.05
CA GLY A 263 -1.18 11.23 -17.51
C GLY A 263 -1.21 10.28 -18.72
N GLY A 264 -0.09 9.61 -19.01
CA GLY A 264 0.13 8.79 -20.20
C GLY A 264 0.45 9.61 -21.47
N LEU A 265 0.85 10.87 -21.30
CA LEU A 265 1.20 11.79 -22.39
C LEU A 265 2.72 11.91 -22.55
N VAL A 266 3.16 12.12 -23.79
CA VAL A 266 4.54 12.51 -24.12
C VAL A 266 4.59 13.94 -24.66
N CYS A 267 5.80 14.50 -24.81
CA CYS A 267 5.98 15.87 -25.33
C CYS A 267 5.28 16.08 -26.68
N ASP A 268 5.24 15.06 -27.53
CA ASP A 268 4.61 15.15 -28.86
C ASP A 268 3.11 15.40 -28.76
N ASN A 269 2.43 14.76 -27.80
CA ASN A 269 1.02 15.02 -27.56
C ASN A 269 0.76 16.48 -27.14
N ILE A 270 1.69 17.11 -26.41
CA ILE A 270 1.56 18.51 -25.98
C ILE A 270 1.84 19.48 -27.15
N HIS A 271 2.85 19.17 -27.96
CA HIS A 271 3.22 20.03 -29.09
C HIS A 271 2.19 20.00 -30.22
N GLU A 272 1.56 18.85 -30.45
CA GLU A 272 0.60 18.62 -31.54
C GLU A 272 -0.85 18.91 -31.13
N ALA A 273 -1.12 19.12 -29.84
CA ALA A 273 -2.45 19.38 -29.28
C ALA A 273 -3.17 20.54 -29.99
N GLN A 274 -4.37 20.27 -30.49
CA GLN A 274 -5.33 21.28 -30.93
C GLN A 274 -6.28 21.62 -29.78
N TYR A 275 -7.25 22.50 -30.05
CA TYR A 275 -8.17 23.00 -29.04
C TYR A 275 -8.91 21.89 -28.26
N LYS A 276 -9.31 20.81 -28.94
CA LYS A 276 -10.01 19.69 -28.31
C LYS A 276 -9.08 18.90 -27.39
N GLU A 277 -7.88 18.54 -27.87
CA GLU A 277 -6.91 17.79 -27.05
C GLU A 277 -6.46 18.62 -25.85
N LEU A 278 -6.28 19.94 -25.98
CA LEU A 278 -5.93 20.81 -24.84
C LEU A 278 -6.96 20.74 -23.72
N SER A 279 -8.25 20.67 -24.05
CA SER A 279 -9.32 20.51 -23.07
C SER A 279 -9.37 19.12 -22.43
N GLU A 280 -8.92 18.08 -23.13
CA GLU A 280 -8.82 16.72 -22.58
C GLU A 280 -7.57 16.60 -21.69
N GLN A 281 -6.47 17.23 -22.10
CA GLN A 281 -5.20 17.29 -21.38
C GLN A 281 -5.32 18.04 -20.05
N SER A 282 -6.16 19.08 -19.94
CA SER A 282 -6.39 19.79 -18.67
C SER A 282 -7.06 18.92 -17.59
N ASN A 283 -7.63 17.77 -17.97
CA ASN A 283 -8.15 16.77 -17.03
C ASN A 283 -7.09 15.75 -16.57
N LYS A 284 -5.87 15.82 -17.11
CA LYS A 284 -4.73 14.95 -16.77
C LYS A 284 -3.84 15.55 -15.68
N VAL A 285 -4.43 16.25 -14.71
CA VAL A 285 -3.73 16.75 -13.52
C VAL A 285 -3.34 15.60 -12.59
N TYR A 286 -2.21 15.75 -11.89
CA TYR A 286 -1.61 14.65 -11.12
C TYR A 286 -2.57 14.01 -10.11
N TYR A 287 -3.39 14.79 -9.39
CA TYR A 287 -4.31 14.23 -8.39
C TYR A 287 -5.54 13.54 -9.02
N GLU A 288 -5.87 13.80 -10.29
CA GLU A 288 -6.84 12.99 -11.04
C GLU A 288 -6.17 11.72 -11.56
N ASN A 289 -4.95 11.87 -12.12
CA ASN A 289 -4.16 10.75 -12.63
C ASN A 289 -3.84 9.74 -11.52
N PHE A 290 -3.59 10.21 -10.30
CA PHE A 290 -3.29 9.39 -9.13
C PHE A 290 -4.37 8.34 -8.87
N TYR A 291 -5.64 8.71 -9.01
CA TYR A 291 -6.77 7.79 -8.90
C TYR A 291 -7.20 7.22 -10.26
N GLY A 292 -6.45 7.44 -11.32
CA GLY A 292 -6.75 6.92 -12.66
C GLY A 292 -8.05 7.44 -13.26
N TYR A 293 -8.44 8.68 -12.95
CA TYR A 293 -9.51 9.33 -13.69
C TYR A 293 -9.02 9.65 -15.11
N ASN A 294 -9.91 9.52 -16.09
CA ASN A 294 -9.59 9.70 -17.52
C ASN A 294 -8.63 8.63 -18.11
N VAL A 295 -8.49 7.48 -17.44
CA VAL A 295 -7.83 6.28 -17.99
C VAL A 295 -8.87 5.44 -18.75
N ASN A 296 -8.48 4.86 -19.88
CA ASN A 296 -9.31 3.89 -20.60
C ASN A 296 -9.56 2.65 -19.71
N SER A 297 -10.78 2.09 -19.74
CA SER A 297 -11.18 0.91 -18.96
C SER A 297 -10.22 -0.28 -19.08
N ASN A 298 -9.62 -0.50 -20.26
CA ASN A 298 -8.66 -1.59 -20.46
C ASN A 298 -7.36 -1.37 -19.67
N ALA A 299 -6.76 -0.19 -19.75
CA ALA A 299 -5.54 0.12 -18.98
C ALA A 299 -5.81 0.21 -17.48
N PHE A 300 -6.97 0.71 -17.08
CA PHE A 300 -7.39 0.72 -15.68
C PHE A 300 -7.51 -0.71 -15.12
N ALA A 301 -7.91 -1.69 -15.94
CA ALA A 301 -8.01 -3.08 -15.51
C ALA A 301 -6.64 -3.69 -15.16
N GLU A 302 -5.58 -3.28 -15.85
CA GLU A 302 -4.21 -3.76 -15.66
C GLU A 302 -3.48 -3.06 -14.50
N MET A 303 -3.87 -1.82 -14.16
CA MET A 303 -3.29 -1.05 -13.05
C MET A 303 -3.92 -1.43 -11.69
N LYS A 304 -3.47 -2.54 -11.08
CA LYS A 304 -3.97 -2.99 -9.77
C LYS A 304 -3.85 -1.94 -8.67
N ALA A 305 -2.73 -1.22 -8.59
CA ALA A 305 -2.51 -0.16 -7.61
C ALA A 305 -3.59 0.94 -7.69
N ILE A 306 -4.00 1.36 -8.89
CA ILE A 306 -5.05 2.37 -9.07
C ILE A 306 -6.39 1.89 -8.49
N LYS A 307 -6.73 0.61 -8.68
CA LYS A 307 -7.96 0.04 -8.10
C LYS A 307 -7.95 0.13 -6.58
N ALA A 308 -6.80 -0.09 -5.94
CA ALA A 308 -6.64 0.07 -4.51
C ALA A 308 -6.82 1.54 -4.08
N PHE A 309 -6.19 2.47 -4.81
CA PHE A 309 -6.32 3.91 -4.52
C PHE A 309 -7.75 4.44 -4.65
N ARG A 310 -8.56 3.89 -5.57
CA ARG A 310 -9.98 4.28 -5.70
C ARG A 310 -10.80 4.07 -4.45
N ILE A 311 -10.43 3.09 -3.61
CA ILE A 311 -11.12 2.84 -2.35
C ILE A 311 -10.93 4.02 -1.41
N ILE A 312 -9.78 4.69 -1.47
CA ILE A 312 -9.38 5.77 -0.57
C ILE A 312 -9.43 7.16 -1.22
N ASP A 313 -10.18 7.29 -2.32
CA ASP A 313 -10.27 8.53 -3.08
C ASP A 313 -11.03 9.63 -2.30
N PRO A 314 -10.36 10.74 -1.93
CA PRO A 314 -10.98 11.85 -1.21
C PRO A 314 -12.03 12.61 -2.02
N GLY A 315 -12.12 12.38 -3.33
CA GLY A 315 -13.17 12.94 -4.18
C GLY A 315 -14.56 12.34 -3.94
N ILE A 316 -14.64 11.12 -3.38
CA ILE A 316 -15.90 10.36 -3.26
C ILE A 316 -16.74 10.87 -2.09
N SER A 317 -16.12 11.07 -0.92
CA SER A 317 -16.84 11.45 0.29
C SER A 317 -17.13 12.95 0.30
N SER A 318 -18.41 13.29 0.56
CA SER A 318 -18.86 14.67 0.73
C SER A 318 -18.66 15.12 2.17
N GLN A 319 -18.04 16.28 2.35
CA GLN A 319 -17.86 16.92 3.65
C GLN A 319 -18.36 18.36 3.54
N SER A 320 -19.40 18.70 4.29
CA SER A 320 -20.12 19.97 4.12
C SER A 320 -19.22 21.19 4.24
N GLU A 321 -18.28 21.19 5.18
CA GLU A 321 -17.34 22.30 5.39
C GLU A 321 -16.40 22.49 4.19
N ILE A 322 -15.87 21.39 3.65
CA ILE A 322 -14.95 21.43 2.49
C ILE A 322 -15.74 21.76 1.21
N ASP A 323 -16.94 21.22 1.05
CA ASP A 323 -17.80 21.51 -0.09
C ASP A 323 -18.25 22.97 -0.10
N ASP A 324 -18.60 23.52 1.06
CA ASP A 324 -18.91 24.94 1.22
C ASP A 324 -17.68 25.80 0.93
N PHE A 325 -16.49 25.40 1.40
CA PHE A 325 -15.25 26.09 1.02
C PHE A 325 -15.05 26.09 -0.50
N ILE A 326 -15.16 24.95 -1.18
CA ILE A 326 -15.02 24.86 -2.64
C ILE A 326 -16.03 25.77 -3.36
N ILE A 327 -17.30 25.73 -2.92
CA ILE A 327 -18.41 26.40 -3.60
C ILE A 327 -18.55 27.86 -3.21
N ASN A 328 -18.16 28.30 -2.01
CA ASN A 328 -18.47 29.60 -1.40
C ASN A 328 -17.25 30.31 -0.78
N GLY A 329 -16.07 29.70 -0.77
CA GLY A 329 -14.89 30.24 -0.09
C GLY A 329 -14.43 31.63 -0.56
N ASP A 330 -14.60 31.98 -1.83
CA ASP A 330 -14.29 33.33 -2.38
C ASP A 330 -15.25 34.44 -1.96
N ILE A 331 -16.37 34.10 -1.31
CA ILE A 331 -17.38 35.05 -0.81
C ILE A 331 -17.72 34.79 0.66
N SER A 332 -16.85 34.09 1.39
CA SER A 332 -17.08 33.71 2.79
C SER A 332 -17.15 34.91 3.74
N GLY A 333 -16.58 36.06 3.34
CA GLY A 333 -16.46 37.25 4.17
C GLY A 333 -15.31 37.18 5.18
N ASP A 334 -14.60 36.05 5.26
CA ASP A 334 -13.32 35.94 5.97
C ASP A 334 -12.15 36.11 4.98
N GLU A 335 -11.35 37.15 5.18
CA GLU A 335 -10.25 37.52 4.30
C GLU A 335 -9.22 36.40 4.13
N LYS A 336 -8.96 35.63 5.20
CA LYS A 336 -8.04 34.49 5.14
C LYS A 336 -8.60 33.37 4.28
N CYS A 337 -9.83 32.93 4.55
CA CYS A 337 -10.53 31.92 3.76
C CYS A 337 -10.60 32.30 2.27
N GLU A 338 -10.97 33.54 1.96
CA GLU A 338 -11.03 34.03 0.58
C GLU A 338 -9.65 34.01 -0.11
N GLN A 339 -8.58 34.37 0.60
CA GLN A 339 -7.23 34.36 0.05
C GLN A 339 -6.77 32.92 -0.23
N TYR A 340 -7.05 31.98 0.67
CA TYR A 340 -6.74 30.57 0.44
C TYR A 340 -7.52 30.00 -0.74
N HIS A 341 -8.82 30.30 -0.83
CA HIS A 341 -9.64 29.90 -1.97
C HIS A 341 -9.09 30.43 -3.28
N LYS A 342 -8.75 31.73 -3.34
CA LYS A 342 -8.14 32.36 -4.52
C LYS A 342 -6.80 31.73 -4.89
N ASN A 343 -5.99 31.31 -3.91
CA ASN A 343 -4.71 30.65 -4.16
C ASN A 343 -4.91 29.23 -4.73
N LEU A 344 -5.87 28.48 -4.19
CA LEU A 344 -6.12 27.08 -4.56
C LEU A 344 -6.90 26.94 -5.87
N PHE A 345 -7.90 27.81 -6.09
CA PHE A 345 -8.83 27.79 -7.23
C PHE A 345 -8.74 29.07 -8.07
N ASN A 346 -7.50 29.46 -8.40
CA ASN A 346 -7.24 30.67 -9.18
C ASN A 346 -7.78 30.60 -10.63
N LYS A 347 -7.67 31.70 -11.39
CA LYS A 347 -8.13 31.74 -12.79
C LYS A 347 -7.40 30.75 -13.70
N GLU A 348 -6.17 30.37 -13.38
CA GLU A 348 -5.36 29.46 -14.19
C GLU A 348 -5.51 27.99 -13.76
N LEU A 349 -6.47 27.69 -12.87
CA LEU A 349 -6.74 26.37 -12.31
C LEU A 349 -6.60 25.27 -13.36
N ASP A 350 -5.54 24.47 -13.22
CA ASP A 350 -5.24 23.31 -14.04
C ASP A 350 -5.33 23.58 -15.56
N MET A 351 -4.88 24.76 -16.01
CA MET A 351 -4.95 25.17 -17.42
C MET A 351 -6.37 25.36 -17.97
N SER A 352 -7.34 25.57 -17.08
CA SER A 352 -8.74 25.80 -17.44
C SER A 352 -9.09 27.28 -17.67
N TYR A 353 -8.14 28.20 -17.48
CA TYR A 353 -8.21 29.64 -17.82
C TYR A 353 -9.58 30.31 -17.57
N GLY A 354 -10.08 30.24 -16.34
CA GLY A 354 -11.30 30.89 -15.86
C GLY A 354 -12.59 30.14 -16.18
N TYR A 355 -12.51 28.95 -16.80
CA TYR A 355 -13.66 28.10 -17.06
C TYR A 355 -14.37 27.68 -15.77
N PHE A 356 -13.62 27.26 -14.74
CA PHE A 356 -14.18 26.96 -13.41
C PHE A 356 -14.94 28.16 -12.82
N SER A 357 -14.33 29.34 -12.75
CA SER A 357 -14.98 30.53 -12.16
C SER A 357 -16.27 30.92 -12.90
N ARG A 358 -16.33 30.73 -14.23
CA ARG A 358 -17.56 30.96 -15.00
C ARG A 358 -18.64 29.93 -14.67
N LYS A 359 -18.27 28.66 -14.54
CA LYS A 359 -19.17 27.58 -14.14
C LYS A 359 -19.70 27.77 -12.72
N LEU A 360 -18.83 28.14 -11.78
CA LEU A 360 -19.19 28.40 -10.38
C LEU A 360 -20.21 29.55 -10.24
N LYS A 361 -19.99 30.67 -10.95
CA LYS A 361 -20.96 31.78 -10.96
C LYS A 361 -22.33 31.34 -11.48
N ARG A 362 -22.36 30.59 -12.58
CA ARG A 362 -23.59 30.06 -13.16
C ARG A 362 -24.32 29.10 -12.20
N TYR A 363 -23.58 28.29 -11.45
CA TYR A 363 -24.14 27.39 -10.43
C TYR A 363 -24.82 28.17 -9.28
N ARG A 364 -24.18 29.24 -8.79
CA ARG A 364 -24.70 30.10 -7.72
C ARG A 364 -25.90 30.96 -8.15
N ASP A 365 -25.96 31.37 -9.42
CA ASP A 365 -26.94 32.36 -9.89
C ASP A 365 -28.40 31.85 -9.89
N HIS A 366 -28.67 30.56 -9.62
CA HIS A 366 -29.99 29.88 -9.43
C HIS A 366 -31.13 30.18 -10.44
N ASN A 367 -30.92 31.07 -11.42
CA ASN A 367 -31.91 31.58 -12.36
C ASN A 367 -31.91 30.84 -13.71
N GLY A 368 -31.18 29.73 -13.81
CA GLY A 368 -31.16 28.83 -14.96
C GLY A 368 -31.41 27.39 -14.52
N VAL A 369 -31.68 26.49 -15.48
CA VAL A 369 -31.69 25.03 -15.26
C VAL A 369 -30.44 24.69 -14.45
N ALA A 370 -30.62 24.17 -13.23
CA ALA A 370 -29.51 23.82 -12.35
C ALA A 370 -28.50 23.00 -13.17
N ASP A 371 -27.28 23.51 -13.29
CA ASP A 371 -26.17 22.83 -13.97
C ASP A 371 -25.75 21.69 -13.03
N SER A 372 -26.56 20.62 -12.99
CA SER A 372 -26.31 19.40 -12.20
C SER A 372 -24.91 18.87 -12.43
N ASP A 373 -24.42 19.07 -13.65
CA ASP A 373 -23.11 18.62 -14.10
C ASP A 373 -21.96 19.36 -13.41
N PHE A 374 -22.17 20.52 -12.77
CA PHE A 374 -21.10 21.23 -12.05
C PHE A 374 -20.54 20.41 -10.89
N ILE A 375 -21.43 19.82 -10.09
CA ILE A 375 -21.02 18.99 -8.93
C ILE A 375 -20.25 17.78 -9.43
N ASP A 376 -20.81 17.07 -10.42
CA ASP A 376 -20.22 15.86 -10.98
C ASP A 376 -18.86 16.12 -11.66
N GLN A 377 -18.69 17.28 -12.31
CA GLN A 377 -17.46 17.63 -13.03
C GLN A 377 -16.38 18.24 -12.14
N TRP A 378 -16.75 19.08 -11.17
CA TRP A 378 -15.78 19.90 -10.44
C TRP A 378 -15.61 19.51 -8.99
N VAL A 379 -16.69 19.24 -8.24
CA VAL A 379 -16.56 19.14 -6.78
C VAL A 379 -15.67 17.96 -6.39
N SER A 380 -15.87 16.78 -6.96
CA SER A 380 -15.00 15.60 -6.71
C SER A 380 -13.54 15.87 -7.09
N LYS A 381 -13.30 16.55 -8.22
CA LYS A 381 -11.96 16.95 -8.66
C LYS A 381 -11.31 17.92 -7.66
N LEU A 382 -12.06 18.89 -7.16
CA LEU A 382 -11.55 19.92 -6.25
C LEU A 382 -11.40 19.43 -4.81
N ARG A 383 -12.16 18.43 -4.38
CA ARG A 383 -11.90 17.71 -3.11
C ARG A 383 -10.54 17.03 -3.13
N ARG A 384 -10.18 16.34 -4.23
CA ARG A 384 -8.83 15.77 -4.40
C ARG A 384 -7.75 16.85 -4.38
N LYS A 385 -7.97 17.94 -5.12
CA LYS A 385 -7.06 19.08 -5.11
C LYS A 385 -6.88 19.63 -3.69
N PHE A 386 -7.98 19.82 -2.97
CA PHE A 386 -7.97 20.26 -1.58
C PHE A 386 -7.15 19.29 -0.72
N TYR A 387 -7.43 17.99 -0.78
CA TYR A 387 -6.68 16.98 -0.04
C TYR A 387 -5.15 17.11 -0.26
N PHE A 388 -4.68 17.17 -1.51
CA PHE A 388 -3.24 17.21 -1.80
C PHE A 388 -2.55 18.58 -1.67
N GLU A 389 -3.28 19.69 -1.82
CA GLU A 389 -2.68 21.03 -1.95
C GLU A 389 -3.13 22.05 -0.90
N VAL A 390 -4.08 21.72 -0.03
CA VAL A 390 -4.50 22.64 1.04
C VAL A 390 -3.32 22.96 1.98
N PRO A 391 -3.06 24.20 2.39
CA PRO A 391 -2.00 24.49 3.37
C PRO A 391 -2.34 23.91 4.76
N ASP A 392 -1.33 23.56 5.55
CA ASP A 392 -1.56 23.01 6.90
C ASP A 392 -2.06 24.09 7.90
N GLU A 393 -1.98 25.38 7.56
CA GLU A 393 -2.50 26.49 8.37
C GLU A 393 -4.03 26.64 8.31
N ILE A 394 -4.72 25.92 7.43
CA ILE A 394 -6.18 25.95 7.37
C ILE A 394 -6.77 25.04 8.45
N GLU A 395 -7.77 25.52 9.19
CA GLU A 395 -8.43 24.75 10.27
C GLU A 395 -9.45 23.71 9.75
N MET A 396 -9.36 23.31 8.49
CA MET A 396 -10.23 22.29 7.87
C MET A 396 -9.46 20.98 7.72
N ASP A 397 -9.94 19.92 8.37
CA ASP A 397 -9.28 18.63 8.35
C ASP A 397 -9.50 17.88 7.03
N ARG A 398 -8.45 17.81 6.20
CA ARG A 398 -8.46 17.06 4.93
C ARG A 398 -8.73 15.57 5.11
N MET A 399 -8.40 14.99 6.26
CA MET A 399 -8.54 13.55 6.50
C MET A 399 -10.00 13.11 6.53
N LEU A 400 -10.93 14.04 6.79
CA LEU A 400 -12.37 13.78 6.73
C LEU A 400 -12.87 13.39 5.34
N LEU A 401 -12.12 13.70 4.28
CA LEU A 401 -12.43 13.26 2.92
C LEU A 401 -12.12 11.77 2.69
N LEU A 402 -11.31 11.14 3.55
CA LEU A 402 -10.99 9.73 3.43
C LEU A 402 -12.13 8.87 4.01
N PRO A 403 -12.32 7.64 3.52
CA PRO A 403 -13.37 6.75 4.01
C PRO A 403 -13.13 6.22 5.42
N PHE A 404 -11.95 6.43 6.02
CA PHE A 404 -11.53 5.92 7.33
C PHE A 404 -11.51 7.05 8.37
N GLN A 405 -12.54 7.11 9.21
CA GLN A 405 -12.73 8.18 10.20
C GLN A 405 -11.76 8.08 11.38
N HIS A 406 -11.24 6.88 11.65
CA HIS A 406 -10.33 6.62 12.78
C HIS A 406 -8.88 6.40 12.31
N LEU A 407 -8.53 6.83 11.09
CA LEU A 407 -7.17 6.69 10.54
C LEU A 407 -6.12 7.30 11.47
N THR A 408 -6.30 8.55 11.91
CA THR A 408 -5.35 9.22 12.83
C THR A 408 -5.18 8.44 14.14
N GLN A 409 -6.27 7.88 14.69
CA GLN A 409 -6.19 7.05 15.89
C GLN A 409 -5.45 5.74 15.65
N TYR A 410 -5.52 5.18 14.44
CA TYR A 410 -4.76 4.01 14.03
C TYR A 410 -3.26 4.33 13.94
N GLU A 411 -2.91 5.47 13.36
CA GLU A 411 -1.51 5.91 13.25
C GLU A 411 -0.88 6.19 14.63
N ASP A 412 -1.64 6.81 15.53
CA ASP A 412 -1.23 7.11 16.89
C ASP A 412 -0.85 5.85 17.69
N LEU A 413 -1.42 4.68 17.36
CA LEU A 413 -1.08 3.43 18.03
C LEU A 413 0.38 3.00 17.81
N PHE A 414 1.01 3.41 16.70
CA PHE A 414 2.41 3.07 16.41
C PHE A 414 3.41 3.98 17.15
N SER A 415 2.95 5.10 17.70
CA SER A 415 3.82 6.12 18.31
C SER A 415 3.51 6.42 19.77
N ASN A 416 2.33 6.04 20.28
CA ASN A 416 1.84 6.48 21.58
C ASN A 416 1.23 5.33 22.42
N ASP A 417 2.03 4.77 23.33
CA ASP A 417 1.60 3.69 24.23
C ASP A 417 0.43 4.07 25.16
N LYS A 418 0.29 5.37 25.52
CA LYS A 418 -0.85 5.80 26.36
C LYS A 418 -2.17 5.65 25.61
N MET A 419 -2.17 5.88 24.30
CA MET A 419 -3.35 5.74 23.45
C MET A 419 -3.78 4.28 23.32
N LYS A 420 -2.84 3.32 23.33
CA LYS A 420 -3.15 1.88 23.28
C LYS A 420 -4.15 1.46 24.35
N SER A 421 -4.02 1.96 25.59
CA SER A 421 -4.95 1.58 26.66
C SER A 421 -6.38 2.10 26.41
N LEU A 422 -6.52 3.33 25.90
CA LEU A 422 -7.83 3.93 25.63
C LEU A 422 -8.50 3.28 24.42
N ILE A 423 -7.73 3.01 23.38
CA ILE A 423 -8.20 2.34 22.17
C ILE A 423 -8.55 0.87 22.46
N ARG A 424 -7.77 0.17 23.29
CA ARG A 424 -8.11 -1.20 23.73
C ARG A 424 -9.52 -1.28 24.32
N THR A 425 -9.91 -0.34 25.18
CA THR A 425 -11.27 -0.30 25.73
C THR A 425 -12.33 -0.19 24.62
N LYS A 426 -12.09 0.66 23.62
CA LYS A 426 -13.01 0.82 22.48
C LYS A 426 -13.07 -0.45 21.61
N LEU A 427 -11.94 -1.09 21.35
CA LEU A 427 -11.86 -2.33 20.58
C LEU A 427 -12.57 -3.49 21.29
N ILE A 428 -12.39 -3.65 22.61
CA ILE A 428 -13.11 -4.65 23.42
C ILE A 428 -14.62 -4.45 23.31
N ASN A 429 -15.09 -3.21 23.47
CA ASN A 429 -16.51 -2.89 23.33
C ASN A 429 -17.01 -3.14 21.89
N GLY A 430 -16.21 -2.82 20.88
CA GLY A 430 -16.50 -3.14 19.48
C GLY A 430 -16.65 -4.63 19.24
N LEU A 431 -15.76 -5.45 19.81
CA LEU A 431 -15.80 -6.92 19.73
C LEU A 431 -17.04 -7.49 20.42
N ASN A 432 -17.34 -7.06 21.66
CA ASN A 432 -18.53 -7.51 22.38
C ASN A 432 -19.82 -7.26 21.59
N ARG A 433 -19.91 -6.10 20.92
CA ARG A 433 -21.05 -5.75 20.06
C ARG A 433 -21.05 -6.52 18.74
N SER A 434 -19.88 -6.76 18.16
CA SER A 434 -19.74 -7.52 16.91
C SER A 434 -20.07 -9.00 17.10
N PHE A 435 -19.59 -9.63 18.18
CA PHE A 435 -19.85 -11.04 18.47
C PHE A 435 -21.34 -11.33 18.67
N THR A 436 -22.06 -10.39 19.27
CA THR A 436 -23.48 -10.52 19.63
C THR A 436 -24.42 -9.94 18.57
N ASN A 437 -23.91 -9.10 17.66
CA ASN A 437 -24.71 -8.22 16.80
C ASN A 437 -25.78 -7.44 17.60
N ARG A 438 -25.42 -6.98 18.82
CA ARG A 438 -26.30 -6.22 19.72
C ARG A 438 -25.56 -5.02 20.30
N LEU A 439 -26.31 -4.02 20.73
CA LEU A 439 -25.78 -2.89 21.50
C LEU A 439 -25.55 -3.30 22.96
N VAL A 440 -24.42 -3.95 23.19
CA VAL A 440 -23.96 -4.31 24.55
C VAL A 440 -23.53 -3.04 25.29
N LYS A 441 -23.93 -2.95 26.57
CA LYS A 441 -23.51 -1.88 27.47
C LYS A 441 -22.00 -1.88 27.60
N GLN A 442 -21.40 -0.69 27.56
CA GLN A 442 -19.95 -0.56 27.69
C GLN A 442 -19.53 -1.05 29.07
N THR A 443 -18.74 -2.12 29.10
CA THR A 443 -18.15 -2.67 30.32
C THR A 443 -16.73 -2.13 30.48
N LYS A 444 -16.26 -2.05 31.73
CA LYS A 444 -14.89 -1.56 32.01
C LYS A 444 -13.88 -2.65 31.64
N ASN A 445 -13.46 -2.68 30.38
CA ASN A 445 -12.39 -3.53 29.86
C ASN A 445 -12.63 -5.04 30.10
N VAL A 446 -13.82 -5.54 29.78
CA VAL A 446 -14.10 -6.99 29.81
C VAL A 446 -14.54 -7.42 28.42
N LEU A 447 -13.81 -8.37 27.84
CA LEU A 447 -14.14 -9.02 26.58
C LEU A 447 -14.89 -10.32 26.90
N PHE A 448 -16.07 -10.47 26.31
CA PHE A 448 -16.93 -11.63 26.53
C PHE A 448 -16.74 -12.68 25.44
N ALA A 449 -16.51 -13.93 25.83
CA ALA A 449 -16.59 -15.07 24.91
C ALA A 449 -18.07 -15.46 24.71
N THR A 450 -18.75 -14.81 23.77
CA THR A 450 -20.20 -14.98 23.59
C THR A 450 -20.55 -15.94 22.46
N SER A 451 -21.53 -16.82 22.68
CA SER A 451 -22.18 -17.58 21.61
C SER A 451 -23.25 -16.76 20.88
N GLN A 452 -23.80 -17.32 19.80
CA GLN A 452 -24.91 -16.71 19.06
C GLN A 452 -26.19 -16.55 19.91
N ASP A 453 -26.37 -17.43 20.91
CA ASP A 453 -27.49 -17.39 21.85
C ASP A 453 -27.29 -16.41 23.01
N LEU A 454 -26.27 -15.55 22.92
CA LEU A 454 -25.93 -14.53 23.92
C LEU A 454 -25.48 -15.10 25.28
N MET A 455 -25.09 -16.37 25.32
CA MET A 455 -24.44 -16.97 26.49
C MET A 455 -22.97 -16.54 26.56
N ILE A 456 -22.50 -16.21 27.76
CA ILE A 456 -21.11 -15.85 28.05
C ILE A 456 -20.42 -17.10 28.60
N TYR A 457 -19.44 -17.62 27.87
CA TYR A 457 -18.65 -18.79 28.28
C TYR A 457 -17.47 -18.43 29.16
N ASP A 458 -16.90 -17.23 28.98
CA ASP A 458 -15.77 -16.72 29.76
C ASP A 458 -15.66 -15.19 29.62
N GLU A 459 -14.92 -14.59 30.54
CA GLU A 459 -14.66 -13.15 30.65
C GLU A 459 -13.17 -12.84 30.70
N PHE A 460 -12.66 -12.24 29.63
CA PHE A 460 -11.27 -11.80 29.57
C PHE A 460 -11.15 -10.35 30.03
N LYS A 461 -10.48 -10.13 31.16
CA LYS A 461 -10.22 -8.79 31.71
C LYS A 461 -9.22 -8.06 30.83
N GLY A 462 -9.24 -6.73 30.85
CA GLY A 462 -8.40 -5.92 29.97
C GLY A 462 -6.89 -6.13 30.10
N LYS A 463 -6.40 -6.71 31.19
CA LYS A 463 -4.99 -7.11 31.33
C LYS A 463 -4.62 -8.34 30.49
N GLN A 464 -5.60 -9.18 30.19
CA GLN A 464 -5.46 -10.38 29.35
C GLN A 464 -5.57 -10.03 27.86
N VAL A 465 -6.04 -8.83 27.53
CA VAL A 465 -6.17 -8.32 26.16
C VAL A 465 -5.05 -7.30 25.91
N GLU A 466 -4.14 -7.63 25.00
CA GLU A 466 -2.97 -6.80 24.67
C GLU A 466 -2.98 -6.41 23.20
N ILE A 467 -2.61 -5.16 22.91
CA ILE A 467 -2.31 -4.71 21.55
C ILE A 467 -0.80 -4.82 21.40
N LYS A 468 -0.35 -5.77 20.57
CA LYS A 468 1.06 -5.96 20.23
C LYS A 468 1.36 -5.34 18.88
N ASP A 469 2.44 -4.59 18.83
CA ASP A 469 2.95 -4.03 17.58
C ASP A 469 3.58 -5.14 16.75
N GLN A 470 3.53 -4.99 15.43
CA GLN A 470 4.32 -5.84 14.55
C GLN A 470 5.82 -5.67 14.89
N SER A 471 6.54 -6.78 15.01
CA SER A 471 7.97 -6.75 15.32
C SER A 471 8.73 -5.95 14.27
N PHE A 472 9.49 -4.95 14.71
CA PHE A 472 10.31 -4.14 13.81
C PHE A 472 11.39 -5.00 13.15
N ARG A 473 11.58 -4.81 11.84
CA ARG A 473 12.57 -5.50 11.04
C ARG A 473 13.64 -4.54 10.56
N GLU A 474 14.85 -4.67 11.12
CA GLU A 474 16.00 -3.87 10.73
C GLU A 474 16.61 -4.31 9.40
N ASP A 475 16.45 -5.59 9.07
CA ASP A 475 17.04 -6.27 7.91
C ASP A 475 16.42 -5.89 6.57
N ILE A 476 15.25 -5.25 6.58
CA ILE A 476 14.52 -4.82 5.38
C ILE A 476 13.97 -3.40 5.51
N ASP A 477 13.56 -2.83 4.38
CA ASP A 477 12.88 -1.54 4.31
C ASP A 477 11.44 -1.69 4.81
N PHE A 478 11.29 -1.62 6.14
CA PHE A 478 10.05 -1.92 6.82
C PHE A 478 9.60 -0.79 7.74
N LYS A 479 8.31 -0.47 7.68
CA LYS A 479 7.65 0.46 8.58
C LYS A 479 6.37 -0.18 9.12
N PRO A 480 6.24 -0.41 10.45
CA PRO A 480 5.12 -1.16 11.05
C PRO A 480 3.76 -0.64 10.61
N SER A 481 2.95 -1.46 9.93
CA SER A 481 1.65 -1.02 9.39
C SER A 481 0.46 -1.74 10.00
N LYS A 482 0.70 -2.68 10.92
CA LYS A 482 -0.34 -3.49 11.55
C LYS A 482 -0.07 -3.74 13.03
N PHE A 483 -1.12 -4.16 13.71
CA PHE A 483 -1.06 -4.65 15.09
C PHE A 483 -1.64 -6.05 15.18
N THR A 484 -1.44 -6.68 16.32
CA THR A 484 -2.13 -7.90 16.70
C THR A 484 -2.84 -7.66 18.03
N LEU A 485 -4.13 -7.94 18.10
CA LEU A 485 -4.84 -8.02 19.36
C LEU A 485 -4.72 -9.45 19.89
N GLU A 486 -4.10 -9.62 21.04
CA GLU A 486 -3.85 -10.93 21.62
C GLU A 486 -4.59 -11.09 22.94
N VAL A 487 -5.18 -12.26 23.14
CA VAL A 487 -5.92 -12.63 24.35
C VAL A 487 -5.23 -13.83 24.99
N ASN A 488 -4.88 -13.70 26.26
CA ASN A 488 -4.17 -14.71 27.07
C ASN A 488 -2.85 -15.23 26.45
N GLN A 489 -2.27 -14.53 25.48
CA GLN A 489 -1.10 -15.00 24.71
C GLN A 489 -1.34 -16.28 23.90
N GLU A 490 -2.60 -16.63 23.66
CA GLU A 490 -3.00 -17.86 22.97
C GLU A 490 -3.79 -17.58 21.69
N VAL A 491 -4.70 -16.60 21.74
CA VAL A 491 -5.58 -16.27 20.62
C VAL A 491 -5.22 -14.89 20.09
N SER A 492 -4.90 -14.82 18.80
CA SER A 492 -4.49 -13.58 18.13
C SER A 492 -5.46 -13.18 17.02
N LEU A 493 -5.85 -11.90 16.99
CA LEU A 493 -6.54 -11.27 15.87
C LEU A 493 -5.58 -10.29 15.18
N PRO A 494 -5.18 -10.54 13.92
CA PRO A 494 -4.44 -9.55 13.14
C PRO A 494 -5.33 -8.32 12.90
N MET A 495 -4.76 -7.13 13.11
CA MET A 495 -5.46 -5.84 13.07
C MET A 495 -4.86 -4.95 11.99
N ASN A 496 -5.45 -4.99 10.79
CA ASN A 496 -5.25 -3.98 9.75
C ASN A 496 -6.25 -2.81 9.94
N LEU A 497 -6.14 -1.77 9.11
CA LEU A 497 -7.01 -0.59 9.20
C LEU A 497 -8.50 -0.89 8.97
N TYR A 498 -8.84 -1.87 8.12
CA TYR A 498 -10.24 -2.26 7.89
C TYR A 498 -10.90 -2.81 9.16
N ILE A 499 -10.27 -3.79 9.80
CA ILE A 499 -10.79 -4.42 11.02
C ILE A 499 -10.86 -3.39 12.15
N PHE A 500 -9.83 -2.54 12.25
CA PHE A 500 -9.80 -1.46 13.22
C PHE A 500 -10.95 -0.47 13.03
N GLU A 501 -11.11 0.08 11.83
CA GLU A 501 -12.18 1.04 11.51
C GLU A 501 -13.56 0.43 11.78
N TYR A 502 -13.75 -0.84 11.41
CA TYR A 502 -14.99 -1.58 11.67
C TYR A 502 -15.30 -1.65 13.17
N LEU A 503 -14.37 -2.15 13.99
CA LEU A 503 -14.59 -2.28 15.43
C LEU A 503 -14.83 -0.92 16.11
N MET A 504 -14.14 0.11 15.65
CA MET A 504 -14.30 1.47 16.17
C MET A 504 -15.68 2.07 15.82
N ARG A 505 -16.18 1.85 14.61
CA ARG A 505 -17.55 2.26 14.23
C ARG A 505 -18.62 1.49 14.99
N VAL A 506 -18.46 0.17 15.14
CA VAL A 506 -19.39 -0.67 15.93
C VAL A 506 -19.43 -0.23 17.40
N ASN A 507 -18.28 0.13 17.98
CA ASN A 507 -18.21 0.71 19.31
C ASN A 507 -18.98 2.04 19.43
N SER A 508 -18.99 2.86 18.37
CA SER A 508 -19.76 4.11 18.31
C SER A 508 -21.24 3.92 17.93
N GLY A 509 -21.68 2.68 17.63
CA GLY A 509 -23.04 2.38 17.18
C GLY A 509 -23.31 2.70 15.71
N GLY A 510 -22.25 2.88 14.91
CA GLY A 510 -22.33 3.13 13.47
C GLY A 510 -22.71 1.89 12.65
N THR A 511 -23.04 2.09 11.38
CA THR A 511 -23.52 1.04 10.47
C THR A 511 -22.40 0.21 9.84
N TYR A 512 -22.77 -1.02 9.45
CA TYR A 512 -21.96 -2.08 8.85
C TYR A 512 -21.42 -1.80 7.42
N ASN A 513 -21.59 -0.59 6.89
CA ASN A 513 -21.52 -0.34 5.44
C ASN A 513 -20.11 -0.41 4.80
N LEU A 514 -19.05 -0.62 5.59
CA LEU A 514 -17.66 -0.76 5.11
C LEU A 514 -17.19 -2.22 4.96
N LEU A 515 -18.05 -3.19 5.24
CA LEU A 515 -17.61 -4.57 5.44
C LEU A 515 -17.19 -5.25 4.14
N SER A 516 -15.92 -5.67 4.10
CA SER A 516 -15.54 -6.86 3.34
C SER A 516 -16.03 -8.11 4.09
N GLU A 517 -16.55 -9.10 3.36
CA GLU A 517 -16.93 -10.41 3.93
C GLU A 517 -15.77 -11.03 4.74
N GLU A 518 -14.54 -10.76 4.33
CA GLU A 518 -13.29 -11.18 4.99
C GLU A 518 -13.19 -10.69 6.44
N THR A 519 -13.63 -9.46 6.73
CA THR A 519 -13.58 -8.89 8.09
C THR A 519 -14.50 -9.66 9.04
N HIS A 520 -15.70 -10.03 8.56
CA HIS A 520 -16.62 -10.86 9.33
C HIS A 520 -16.06 -12.25 9.61
N ILE A 521 -15.49 -12.90 8.59
CA ILE A 521 -14.89 -14.23 8.73
C ILE A 521 -13.77 -14.22 9.76
N LEU A 522 -12.89 -13.21 9.74
CA LEU A 522 -11.79 -13.10 10.71
C LEU A 522 -12.29 -12.90 12.14
N ILE A 523 -13.29 -12.03 12.35
CA ILE A 523 -13.85 -11.77 13.67
C ILE A 523 -14.61 -12.99 14.20
N ASP A 524 -15.36 -13.70 13.35
CA ASP A 524 -16.05 -14.93 13.74
C ASP A 524 -15.06 -16.06 14.05
N THR A 525 -13.98 -16.18 13.27
CA THR A 525 -12.89 -17.14 13.55
C THR A 525 -12.26 -16.83 14.91
N PHE A 526 -11.93 -15.56 15.16
CA PHE A 526 -11.39 -15.13 16.45
C PHE A 526 -12.34 -15.41 17.62
N LYS A 527 -13.64 -15.12 17.46
CA LYS A 527 -14.68 -15.47 18.44
C LYS A 527 -14.70 -16.98 18.73
N ASN A 528 -14.64 -17.81 17.70
CA ASN A 528 -14.66 -19.27 17.86
C ASN A 528 -13.39 -19.79 18.55
N GLU A 529 -12.21 -19.22 18.27
CA GLU A 529 -10.98 -19.57 18.99
C GLU A 529 -11.05 -19.16 20.47
N LEU A 530 -11.65 -18.00 20.80
CA LEU A 530 -11.90 -17.62 22.19
C LEU A 530 -12.81 -18.63 22.89
N LEU A 531 -13.90 -19.05 22.24
CA LEU A 531 -14.83 -20.05 22.81
C LEU A 531 -14.17 -21.42 23.03
N LYS A 532 -13.14 -21.79 22.26
CA LYS A 532 -12.41 -23.05 22.44
C LYS A 532 -11.53 -23.06 23.69
N ILE A 533 -11.00 -21.89 24.09
CA ILE A 533 -10.17 -21.75 25.28
C ILE A 533 -10.98 -21.39 26.53
N SER A 534 -12.29 -21.16 26.38
CA SER A 534 -13.20 -20.84 27.49
C SER A 534 -13.60 -22.07 28.29
N GLU A 535 -13.60 -21.94 29.62
CA GLU A 535 -14.08 -22.96 30.56
C GLU A 535 -15.37 -22.46 31.24
N PRO A 536 -16.58 -22.88 30.80
CA PRO A 536 -17.82 -22.41 31.40
C PRO A 536 -18.01 -22.97 32.82
N GLU A 537 -18.52 -22.15 33.74
CA GLU A 537 -18.86 -22.58 35.10
C GLU A 537 -20.04 -23.57 35.09
N GLU A 538 -19.89 -24.75 35.72
CA GLU A 538 -20.86 -25.85 35.65
C GLU A 538 -22.26 -25.53 36.23
N TYR A 539 -22.38 -24.49 37.08
CA TYR A 539 -23.60 -24.19 37.85
C TYR A 539 -24.11 -22.75 37.68
N VAL A 540 -23.46 -21.93 36.86
CA VAL A 540 -23.83 -20.53 36.64
C VAL A 540 -23.97 -20.29 35.15
N LEU A 541 -25.15 -19.84 34.72
CA LEU A 541 -25.40 -19.43 33.35
C LEU A 541 -25.27 -17.90 33.25
N ASN A 542 -24.16 -17.44 32.70
CA ASN A 542 -23.94 -16.03 32.36
C ASN A 542 -24.55 -15.73 30.98
N VAL A 543 -25.42 -14.71 30.89
CA VAL A 543 -26.06 -14.30 29.63
C VAL A 543 -26.07 -12.79 29.47
N LEU A 544 -26.16 -12.34 28.22
CA LEU A 544 -26.48 -10.95 27.92
C LEU A 544 -28.00 -10.77 27.79
N ARG A 545 -28.63 -10.17 28.79
CA ARG A 545 -30.06 -9.85 28.81
C ARG A 545 -30.34 -8.44 28.31
N PHE A 546 -31.43 -8.27 27.55
CA PHE A 546 -31.89 -6.94 27.16
C PHE A 546 -32.47 -6.19 28.37
N ASP A 547 -31.89 -5.04 28.69
CA ASP A 547 -32.38 -4.12 29.70
C ASP A 547 -33.28 -3.05 29.07
N LYS A 548 -34.55 -3.01 29.48
CA LYS A 548 -35.55 -2.10 28.90
C LYS A 548 -35.32 -0.65 29.27
N ASP A 549 -34.69 -0.38 30.41
CA ASP A 549 -34.50 0.99 30.89
C ASP A 549 -33.36 1.69 30.14
N SER A 550 -32.26 0.97 29.89
CA SER A 550 -31.13 1.49 29.11
C SER A 550 -31.26 1.26 27.60
N GLY A 551 -32.08 0.30 27.16
CA GLY A 551 -32.14 -0.13 25.76
C GLY A 551 -30.89 -0.90 25.30
N LEU A 552 -30.07 -1.38 26.25
CA LEU A 552 -28.80 -2.05 26.00
C LEU A 552 -28.84 -3.50 26.51
N TYR A 553 -27.98 -4.35 25.96
CA TYR A 553 -27.74 -5.67 26.50
C TYR A 553 -26.74 -5.59 27.65
N VAL A 554 -27.10 -6.18 28.79
CA VAL A 554 -26.30 -6.19 30.03
C VAL A 554 -26.05 -7.62 30.48
N GLU A 555 -24.92 -7.85 31.13
CA GLU A 555 -24.61 -9.11 31.79
C GLU A 555 -25.65 -9.43 32.87
N ASP A 556 -26.09 -10.67 32.92
CA ASP A 556 -27.01 -11.22 33.91
C ASP A 556 -26.62 -12.66 34.25
N GLN A 557 -26.85 -13.03 35.50
CA GLN A 557 -26.47 -14.33 36.06
C GLN A 557 -27.69 -15.13 36.45
N ILE A 558 -27.84 -16.32 35.87
CA ILE A 558 -28.91 -17.26 36.19
C ILE A 558 -28.26 -18.47 36.88
N ASN A 559 -28.54 -18.63 38.18
CA ASN A 559 -28.15 -19.84 38.91
C ASN A 559 -29.03 -21.00 38.45
N LEU A 560 -28.41 -22.12 38.05
CA LEU A 560 -29.08 -23.31 37.51
C LEU A 560 -29.56 -24.28 38.60
#